data_AF-A0A8H7NFR3-F1
#
_entry.id   AF-A0A8H7NFR3-F1
#
_cell.length_a   1.000
_cell.length_b   1.000
_cell.length_c   1.000
_cell.angle_alpha   90.00
_cell.angle_beta   90.00
_cell.angle_gamma   90.00
#
_symmetry.space_group_name_H-M   'P 1'
#
loop_
_entity.id
_entity.type
_entity.pdbx_description
1 polymer ?
#
loop_
_entity_poly.entity_id
_entity_poly.type
_entity_poly.pdbx_seq_one_letter_code
_entity_poly.pdbx_strand_id
1 'polypeptide(L)'
;MAGGKAFAHGGSGYVMSGQLIRKMVEGNPNLAAKYDEQAPKNCCGDYLVALAAEEVGTRMKQAHPMFNGEKPSTFPYGLGHWCEPLLTMHHMSPEEVSRMWQFEQRREMASNLLIKDTFHEFVEPHLAPTRQDWDNMSDDLCFIGADEKSQARASHKDRSRQKPEEEKTVVERRAHMSPAACANICESQGLDVPEDEYNSLNSERMRGELLRTLYDERQQDAAFHGNRTCFQWRYNRGACCVSRTFKLGGPKAEPQESWMSGWFVRGIEDWVATRGQCKGAEWRVPWHL
;
A
#
# COMPACT_ATOMS: atom_id res chain seq x y z
N MET A 1 0.29 18.27 7.16
CA MET A 1 0.04 19.39 8.10
C MET A 1 1.37 20.04 8.44
N ALA A 2 1.49 21.36 8.35
CA ALA A 2 2.65 22.12 8.82
C ALA A 2 2.13 23.33 9.59
N GLY A 3 2.72 23.65 10.74
CA GLY A 3 2.24 24.76 11.59
C GLY A 3 0.77 24.66 11.99
N GLY A 4 0.22 23.44 12.14
CA GLY A 4 -1.20 23.21 12.44
C GLY A 4 -2.16 23.44 11.27
N LYS A 5 -1.65 23.69 10.05
CA LYS A 5 -2.47 23.93 8.85
C LYS A 5 -2.33 22.82 7.82
N ALA A 6 -3.45 22.52 7.17
CA ALA A 6 -3.54 21.62 6.05
C ALA A 6 -2.99 22.27 4.79
N PHE A 7 -2.15 21.54 4.06
CA PHE A 7 -1.63 21.95 2.76
C PHE A 7 -1.56 20.75 1.84
N ALA A 8 -1.66 20.99 0.53
CA ALA A 8 -1.55 19.95 -0.47
C ALA A 8 -0.07 19.64 -0.74
N HIS A 9 0.32 18.37 -0.63
CA HIS A 9 1.70 17.94 -0.88
C HIS A 9 2.06 18.16 -2.35
N GLY A 10 3.10 18.96 -2.61
CA GLY A 10 3.48 19.39 -3.95
C GLY A 10 3.82 18.24 -4.90
N GLY A 11 4.42 17.18 -4.39
CA GLY A 11 4.74 15.99 -5.19
C GLY A 11 3.50 15.23 -5.66
N SER A 12 2.47 15.15 -4.83
CA SER A 12 1.21 14.48 -5.18
C SER A 12 0.39 15.28 -6.19
N GLY A 13 0.71 16.56 -6.39
CA GLY A 13 -0.04 17.47 -7.25
C GLY A 13 -1.34 17.97 -6.60
N TYR A 14 -1.85 19.06 -7.14
CA TYR A 14 -3.10 19.68 -6.74
C TYR A 14 -3.67 20.50 -7.90
N VAL A 15 -4.98 20.76 -7.87
CA VAL A 15 -5.68 21.56 -8.88
C VAL A 15 -6.32 22.77 -8.22
N MET A 16 -6.14 23.94 -8.82
CA MET A 16 -6.77 25.19 -8.40
C MET A 16 -7.52 25.81 -9.58
N SER A 17 -8.70 26.39 -9.31
CA SER A 17 -9.43 27.10 -10.35
C SER A 17 -8.72 28.39 -10.71
N GLY A 18 -8.77 28.80 -11.98
CA GLY A 18 -8.22 30.09 -12.40
C GLY A 18 -8.83 31.27 -11.64
N GLN A 19 -10.09 31.16 -11.20
CA GLN A 19 -10.74 32.17 -10.37
C GLN A 19 -10.09 32.29 -8.98
N LEU A 20 -9.70 31.17 -8.35
CA LEU A 20 -8.99 31.20 -7.07
C LEU A 20 -7.62 31.85 -7.23
N ILE A 21 -6.85 31.46 -8.25
CA ILE A 21 -5.54 32.07 -8.55
C ILE A 21 -5.69 33.58 -8.73
N ARG A 22 -6.68 34.00 -9.52
CA ARG A 22 -6.96 35.42 -9.74
C ARG A 22 -7.29 36.15 -8.43
N LYS A 23 -8.13 35.57 -7.57
CA LYS A 23 -8.43 36.15 -6.25
C LYS A 23 -7.19 36.27 -5.37
N MET A 24 -6.31 35.28 -5.35
CA MET A 24 -5.07 35.32 -4.56
C MET A 24 -4.15 36.44 -5.03
N VAL A 25 -4.02 36.63 -6.35
CA VAL A 25 -3.16 37.66 -6.95
C VAL A 25 -3.77 39.07 -6.80
N GLU A 26 -5.05 39.25 -7.17
CA GLU A 26 -5.71 40.56 -7.11
C GLU A 26 -6.06 40.99 -5.69
N GLY A 27 -6.36 40.02 -4.80
CA GLY A 27 -6.69 40.27 -3.40
C GLY A 27 -5.49 40.64 -2.53
N ASN A 28 -4.27 40.47 -3.03
CA ASN A 28 -3.04 40.84 -2.32
C ASN A 28 -2.05 41.51 -3.29
N PRO A 29 -2.07 42.85 -3.42
CA PRO A 29 -1.16 43.59 -4.30
C PRO A 29 0.34 43.38 -3.98
N ASN A 30 0.66 42.97 -2.76
CA ASN A 30 2.02 42.69 -2.29
C ASN A 30 2.31 41.18 -2.18
N LEU A 31 1.56 40.33 -2.89
CA LEU A 31 1.66 38.87 -2.78
C LEU A 31 3.10 38.38 -2.91
N ALA A 32 3.80 38.78 -3.97
CA ALA A 32 5.16 38.34 -4.25
C ALA A 32 6.12 38.73 -3.11
N ALA A 33 6.24 40.02 -2.81
CA ALA A 33 7.11 40.51 -1.73
C ALA A 33 6.81 39.84 -0.38
N LYS A 34 5.54 39.65 -0.04
CA LYS A 34 5.13 38.99 1.20
C LYS A 34 5.60 37.53 1.26
N TYR A 35 5.40 36.76 0.19
CA TYR A 35 5.75 35.34 0.19
C TYR A 35 7.23 35.09 -0.09
N ASP A 36 7.93 36.00 -0.78
CA ASP A 36 9.39 36.00 -0.90
C ASP A 36 10.06 36.14 0.46
N GLU A 37 9.53 37.00 1.35
CA GLU A 37 10.03 37.15 2.71
C GLU A 37 9.74 35.91 3.59
N GLN A 38 8.64 35.21 3.31
CA GLN A 38 8.23 34.01 4.06
C GLN A 38 8.90 32.74 3.56
N ALA A 39 9.29 32.66 2.29
CA ALA A 39 9.79 31.43 1.69
C ALA A 39 11.02 30.86 2.42
N PRO A 40 12.05 31.65 2.80
CA PRO A 40 13.19 31.14 3.56
C PRO A 40 12.84 30.70 4.99
N LYS A 41 11.70 31.14 5.52
CA LYS A 41 11.27 30.90 6.92
C LYS A 41 10.33 29.70 7.05
N ASN A 42 9.94 29.08 5.94
CA ASN A 42 8.99 27.98 5.91
C ASN A 42 9.61 26.77 5.20
N CYS A 43 9.10 25.59 5.50
CA CYS A 43 9.69 24.35 4.98
C CYS A 43 9.54 24.19 3.47
N CYS A 44 8.47 24.75 2.90
CA CYS A 44 7.91 24.22 1.67
C CYS A 44 7.07 25.30 0.94
N GLY A 45 7.17 25.36 -0.40
CA GLY A 45 6.42 26.34 -1.20
C GLY A 45 4.93 26.03 -1.34
N ASP A 46 4.57 24.74 -1.38
CA ASP A 46 3.18 24.27 -1.38
C ASP A 46 2.41 24.65 -0.10
N TYR A 47 3.10 24.69 1.03
CA TYR A 47 2.57 25.25 2.27
C TYR A 47 2.25 26.74 2.13
N LEU A 48 3.12 27.54 1.49
CA LEU A 48 2.87 28.97 1.27
C LEU A 48 1.69 29.22 0.32
N VAL A 49 1.55 28.38 -0.71
CA VAL A 49 0.37 28.40 -1.60
C VAL A 49 -0.91 28.17 -0.80
N ALA A 50 -0.91 27.24 0.16
CA ALA A 50 -2.06 27.01 1.03
C ALA A 50 -2.37 28.22 1.94
N LEU A 51 -1.35 28.88 2.48
CA LEU A 51 -1.53 30.12 3.25
C LEU A 51 -2.16 31.22 2.38
N ALA A 52 -1.68 31.39 1.15
CA ALA A 52 -2.19 32.41 0.23
C ALA A 52 -3.65 32.15 -0.16
N ALA A 53 -4.04 30.89 -0.35
CA ALA A 53 -5.43 30.53 -0.63
C ALA A 53 -6.35 30.81 0.57
N GLU A 54 -5.86 30.60 1.79
CA GLU A 54 -6.63 30.82 3.02
C GLU A 54 -6.90 32.31 3.26
N GLU A 55 -5.96 33.19 2.89
CA GLU A 55 -6.13 34.65 2.98
C GLU A 55 -7.31 35.17 2.15
N VAL A 56 -7.64 34.48 1.06
CA VAL A 56 -8.81 34.77 0.23
C VAL A 56 -10.02 33.88 0.55
N GLY A 57 -10.03 33.31 1.75
CA GLY A 57 -11.16 32.56 2.31
C GLY A 57 -11.31 31.14 1.76
N THR A 58 -10.27 30.57 1.13
CA THR A 58 -10.33 29.21 0.56
C THR A 58 -9.44 28.24 1.32
N ARG A 59 -10.03 27.15 1.81
CA ARG A 59 -9.29 26.06 2.44
C ARG A 59 -9.07 24.91 1.47
N MET A 60 -7.95 24.21 1.65
CA MET A 60 -7.66 23.01 0.88
C MET A 60 -8.67 21.90 1.17
N LYS A 61 -8.97 21.13 0.13
CA LYS A 61 -9.72 19.88 0.22
C LYS A 61 -8.81 18.76 -0.25
N GLN A 62 -8.87 17.62 0.42
CA GLN A 62 -8.18 16.41 -0.04
C GLN A 62 -9.10 15.56 -0.89
N ALA A 63 -8.47 14.79 -1.78
CA ALA A 63 -9.13 13.90 -2.72
C ALA A 63 -8.33 12.58 -2.86
N HIS A 64 -7.69 12.15 -1.76
CA HIS A 64 -6.99 10.87 -1.70
C HIS A 64 -7.97 9.72 -2.03
N PRO A 65 -7.56 8.69 -2.78
CA PRO A 65 -6.26 8.44 -3.40
C PRO A 65 -6.14 8.95 -4.85
N MET A 66 -7.17 9.65 -5.37
CA MET A 66 -7.17 10.13 -6.77
C MET A 66 -5.93 11.00 -7.05
N PHE A 67 -5.55 11.81 -6.08
CA PHE A 67 -4.21 12.38 -5.95
C PHE A 67 -3.44 11.57 -4.90
N ASN A 68 -2.33 10.95 -5.27
CA ASN A 68 -1.53 10.17 -4.32
C ASN A 68 -0.03 10.48 -4.41
N GLY A 69 0.66 10.25 -3.29
CA GLY A 69 2.10 10.43 -3.15
C GLY A 69 2.92 9.19 -3.53
N GLU A 70 2.27 8.14 -4.01
CA GLU A 70 2.92 6.87 -4.32
C GLU A 70 3.14 6.73 -5.83
N LYS A 71 3.96 5.76 -6.21
CA LYS A 71 4.10 5.30 -7.60
C LYS A 71 3.44 3.93 -7.77
N PRO A 72 3.23 3.43 -9.01
CA PRO A 72 2.52 2.16 -9.21
C PRO A 72 3.08 0.99 -8.41
N SER A 73 4.40 0.92 -8.22
CA SER A 73 4.99 -0.18 -7.47
C SER A 73 4.78 -0.09 -5.95
N THR A 74 4.62 1.11 -5.37
CA THR A 74 4.45 1.30 -3.92
C THR A 74 3.01 1.61 -3.51
N PHE A 75 2.13 1.83 -4.48
CA PHE A 75 0.72 2.10 -4.24
C PHE A 75 0.03 0.92 -3.52
N PRO A 76 -0.70 1.16 -2.40
CA PRO A 76 -1.36 0.11 -1.63
C PRO A 76 -2.66 -0.35 -2.32
N TYR A 77 -2.58 -1.41 -3.13
CA TYR A 77 -3.77 -2.02 -3.74
C TYR A 77 -4.52 -2.89 -2.73
N GLY A 78 -5.85 -2.83 -2.73
CA GLY A 78 -6.68 -3.60 -1.82
C GLY A 78 -8.07 -2.98 -1.66
N LEU A 79 -8.68 -3.22 -0.50
CA LEU A 79 -10.03 -2.75 -0.19
C LEU A 79 -10.14 -1.22 -0.28
N GLY A 80 -11.19 -0.75 -0.95
CA GLY A 80 -11.66 0.64 -0.85
C GLY A 80 -11.31 1.56 -2.03
N HIS A 81 -10.30 1.24 -2.85
CA HIS A 81 -9.79 2.17 -3.88
C HIS A 81 -9.76 1.61 -5.31
N TRP A 82 -10.19 0.37 -5.50
CA TRP A 82 -10.00 -0.37 -6.76
C TRP A 82 -10.59 0.32 -8.00
N CYS A 83 -11.82 0.84 -7.88
CA CYS A 83 -12.58 1.44 -8.97
C CYS A 83 -12.57 2.97 -8.97
N GLU A 84 -11.72 3.59 -8.16
CA GLU A 84 -11.58 5.04 -8.10
C GLU A 84 -10.64 5.53 -9.21
N PRO A 85 -10.86 6.73 -9.75
CA PRO A 85 -10.00 7.27 -10.79
C PRO A 85 -8.63 7.67 -10.23
N LEU A 86 -7.60 7.49 -11.04
CA LEU A 86 -6.24 7.93 -10.77
C LEU A 86 -5.97 9.21 -11.58
N LEU A 87 -5.60 10.29 -10.88
CA LEU A 87 -5.31 11.59 -11.51
C LEU A 87 -3.81 11.89 -11.50
N THR A 88 -3.15 11.67 -10.37
CA THR A 88 -1.72 11.96 -10.21
C THR A 88 -1.04 10.91 -9.33
N MET A 89 0.24 10.68 -9.61
CA MET A 89 1.15 9.86 -8.82
C MET A 89 2.44 10.64 -8.59
N HIS A 90 3.23 10.24 -7.59
CA HIS A 90 4.50 10.89 -7.27
C HIS A 90 5.64 9.87 -7.20
N HIS A 91 6.88 10.34 -7.06
CA HIS A 91 8.10 9.52 -6.95
C HIS A 91 8.38 8.60 -8.15
N MET A 92 7.74 8.84 -9.29
CA MET A 92 7.98 8.09 -10.52
C MET A 92 9.32 8.52 -11.14
N SER A 93 10.16 7.54 -11.49
CA SER A 93 11.37 7.79 -12.28
C SER A 93 11.03 8.24 -13.71
N PRO A 94 11.95 8.86 -14.46
CA PRO A 94 11.72 9.21 -15.86
C PRO A 94 11.25 8.02 -16.72
N GLU A 95 11.77 6.82 -16.45
CA GLU A 95 11.36 5.58 -17.11
C GLU A 95 9.92 5.20 -16.74
N GLU A 96 9.55 5.29 -15.45
CA GLU A 96 8.19 5.02 -14.99
C GLU A 96 7.19 6.03 -15.58
N VAL A 97 7.54 7.31 -15.67
CA VAL A 97 6.73 8.35 -16.33
C VAL A 97 6.54 8.01 -17.82
N SER A 98 7.62 7.63 -18.51
CA SER A 98 7.55 7.26 -19.94
C SER A 98 6.65 6.04 -20.17
N ARG A 99 6.72 5.04 -19.28
CA ARG A 99 5.88 3.84 -19.34
C ARG A 99 4.41 4.15 -19.05
N MET A 100 4.12 5.01 -18.06
CA MET A 100 2.75 5.46 -17.78
C MET A 100 2.17 6.23 -18.97
N TRP A 101 2.93 7.15 -19.54
CA TRP A 101 2.51 7.88 -20.73
C TRP A 101 2.17 6.94 -21.90
N GLN A 102 3.04 5.96 -22.19
CA GLN A 102 2.78 4.96 -23.24
C GLN A 102 1.56 4.07 -22.94
N PHE A 103 1.31 3.75 -21.67
CA PHE A 103 0.11 3.05 -21.26
C PHE A 103 -1.14 3.88 -21.52
N GLU A 104 -1.15 5.16 -21.14
CA GLU A 104 -2.25 6.07 -21.41
C GLU A 104 -2.52 6.23 -22.91
N GLN A 105 -1.48 6.32 -23.75
CA GLN A 105 -1.65 6.43 -25.21
C GLN A 105 -2.30 5.19 -25.85
N ARG A 106 -2.18 4.01 -25.23
CA ARG A 106 -2.77 2.76 -25.72
C ARG A 106 -4.21 2.53 -25.23
N ARG A 107 -4.66 3.30 -24.23
CA ARG A 107 -6.02 3.21 -23.70
C ARG A 107 -6.99 4.02 -24.55
N GLU A 108 -8.27 3.65 -24.50
CA GLU A 108 -9.33 4.51 -25.04
C GLU A 108 -9.38 5.81 -24.22
N MET A 109 -8.91 6.92 -24.81
CA MET A 109 -8.80 8.21 -24.11
C MET A 109 -10.11 8.75 -23.53
N ALA A 110 -11.26 8.24 -23.98
CA ALA A 110 -12.57 8.62 -23.48
C ALA A 110 -12.89 8.03 -22.08
N SER A 111 -12.14 7.04 -21.61
CA SER A 111 -12.38 6.34 -20.34
C SER A 111 -11.45 6.82 -19.22
N ASN A 112 -11.98 6.99 -18.00
CA ASN A 112 -11.18 7.34 -16.82
C ASN A 112 -10.12 6.27 -16.56
N LEU A 113 -8.88 6.69 -16.30
CA LEU A 113 -7.84 5.80 -15.77
C LEU A 113 -8.23 5.42 -14.33
N LEU A 114 -8.41 4.14 -14.06
CA LEU A 114 -8.74 3.64 -12.73
C LEU A 114 -7.49 3.08 -12.04
N ILE A 115 -7.52 3.05 -10.71
CA ILE A 115 -6.43 2.48 -9.91
C ILE A 115 -6.17 1.01 -10.29
N LYS A 116 -7.22 0.20 -10.49
CA LYS A 116 -7.06 -1.19 -10.97
C LYS A 116 -6.29 -1.31 -12.28
N ASP A 117 -6.38 -0.32 -13.18
CA ASP A 117 -5.74 -0.37 -14.48
C ASP A 117 -4.21 -0.31 -14.31
N THR A 118 -3.73 0.45 -13.32
CA THR A 118 -2.30 0.49 -12.98
C THR A 118 -1.81 -0.80 -12.33
N PHE A 119 -2.66 -1.49 -11.55
CA PHE A 119 -2.31 -2.81 -11.03
C PHE A 119 -2.07 -3.80 -12.16
N HIS A 120 -3.04 -3.92 -13.08
CA HIS A 120 -2.96 -4.87 -14.19
C HIS A 120 -1.77 -4.60 -15.12
N GLU A 121 -1.45 -3.33 -15.38
CA GLU A 121 -0.32 -2.99 -16.26
C GLU A 121 1.05 -3.10 -15.56
N PHE A 122 1.17 -2.60 -14.33
CA PHE A 122 2.48 -2.37 -13.71
C PHE A 122 2.84 -3.36 -12.60
N VAL A 123 1.86 -3.99 -11.96
CA VAL A 123 2.06 -4.84 -10.78
C VAL A 123 1.82 -6.31 -11.06
N GLU A 124 0.64 -6.65 -11.57
CA GLU A 124 0.21 -8.03 -11.82
C GLU A 124 1.23 -8.87 -12.60
N PRO A 125 1.83 -8.38 -13.72
CA PRO A 125 2.79 -9.17 -14.49
C PRO A 125 4.10 -9.47 -13.75
N HIS A 126 4.34 -8.76 -12.64
CA HIS A 126 5.57 -8.86 -11.85
C HIS A 126 5.32 -9.54 -10.49
N LEU A 127 4.09 -9.91 -10.15
CA LEU A 127 3.85 -10.65 -8.91
C LEU A 127 4.53 -12.02 -8.98
N ALA A 128 5.12 -12.41 -7.86
CA ALA A 128 5.77 -13.70 -7.69
C ALA A 128 5.44 -14.25 -6.30
N PRO A 129 5.44 -15.57 -6.06
CA PRO A 129 5.23 -16.10 -4.71
C PRO A 129 6.28 -15.59 -3.72
N THR A 130 7.54 -15.46 -4.15
CA THR A 130 8.67 -15.00 -3.33
C THR A 130 9.72 -14.25 -4.14
N ARG A 131 10.39 -13.28 -3.51
CA ARG A 131 11.58 -12.59 -4.01
C ARG A 131 12.59 -12.37 -2.87
N GLN A 132 13.85 -12.71 -3.14
CA GLN A 132 14.98 -12.40 -2.25
C GLN A 132 15.44 -10.96 -2.47
N ASP A 133 16.03 -10.35 -1.45
CA ASP A 133 16.56 -8.97 -1.48
C ASP A 133 15.55 -7.94 -2.01
N TRP A 134 14.28 -8.17 -1.69
CA TRP A 134 13.16 -7.38 -2.19
C TRP A 134 12.29 -6.89 -1.04
N ASP A 135 11.90 -5.62 -1.05
CA ASP A 135 11.03 -5.02 -0.06
C ASP A 135 9.67 -4.65 -0.68
N ASN A 136 8.66 -5.47 -0.38
CA ASN A 136 7.26 -5.17 -0.74
C ASN A 136 6.56 -4.25 0.27
N MET A 137 7.30 -3.71 1.25
CA MET A 137 6.78 -2.83 2.31
C MET A 137 5.68 -3.48 3.16
N SER A 138 5.72 -4.80 3.31
CA SER A 138 4.79 -5.52 4.18
C SER A 138 5.14 -5.29 5.65
N ASP A 139 4.37 -4.45 6.33
CA ASP A 139 4.68 -4.05 7.69
C ASP A 139 3.46 -3.80 8.60
N ASP A 140 2.20 -4.03 8.20
CA ASP A 140 1.02 -3.66 9.02
C ASP A 140 0.92 -4.43 10.34
N LEU A 141 1.27 -5.71 10.33
CA LEU A 141 1.23 -6.60 11.50
C LEU A 141 2.41 -7.57 11.43
N CYS A 142 3.10 -7.77 12.54
CA CYS A 142 4.29 -8.62 12.62
C CYS A 142 4.14 -9.77 13.62
N PHE A 143 4.80 -10.88 13.30
CA PHE A 143 4.88 -12.10 14.08
C PHE A 143 6.36 -12.37 14.37
N ILE A 144 6.69 -12.32 15.66
CA ILE A 144 8.04 -12.50 16.19
C ILE A 144 7.96 -13.60 17.26
N GLY A 145 9.02 -14.40 17.40
CA GLY A 145 9.11 -15.40 18.47
C GLY A 145 9.09 -14.76 19.85
N ALA A 146 8.44 -15.41 20.82
CA ALA A 146 8.32 -14.91 22.18
C ALA A 146 9.65 -14.97 22.97
N ASP A 147 10.62 -15.77 22.52
CA ASP A 147 11.90 -15.93 23.20
C ASP A 147 12.77 -14.66 23.11
N GLU A 148 13.61 -14.45 24.13
CA GLU A 148 14.47 -13.28 24.24
C GLU A 148 15.38 -13.08 23.01
N LYS A 149 15.84 -14.16 22.37
CA LYS A 149 16.73 -14.05 21.21
C LYS A 149 15.97 -13.54 19.98
N SER A 150 14.75 -14.02 19.75
CA SER A 150 13.89 -13.51 18.67
C SER A 150 13.50 -12.05 18.91
N GLN A 151 13.15 -11.70 20.15
CA GLN A 151 12.85 -10.32 20.53
C GLN A 151 14.06 -9.39 20.34
N ALA A 152 15.27 -9.81 20.72
CA ALA A 152 16.48 -9.02 20.56
C ALA A 152 16.88 -8.82 19.08
N ARG A 153 16.64 -9.81 18.21
CA ARG A 153 16.95 -9.76 16.77
C ARG A 153 16.01 -8.86 15.97
N ALA A 154 14.73 -8.81 16.35
CA ALA A 154 13.72 -8.02 15.67
C ALA A 154 13.98 -6.50 15.78
N SER A 155 13.63 -5.75 14.74
CA SER A 155 13.77 -4.28 14.78
C SER A 155 12.76 -3.64 15.72
N HIS A 156 13.04 -2.43 16.21
CA HIS A 156 12.09 -1.67 17.03
C HIS A 156 10.74 -1.47 16.30
N LYS A 157 10.77 -1.18 14.99
CA LYS A 157 9.57 -0.99 14.16
C LYS A 157 8.73 -2.28 14.07
N ASP A 158 9.37 -3.43 13.92
CA ASP A 158 8.64 -4.70 13.82
C ASP A 158 8.02 -5.08 15.17
N ARG A 159 8.75 -4.87 16.28
CA ARG A 159 8.22 -5.06 17.64
C ARG A 159 7.05 -4.16 17.96
N SER A 160 7.06 -2.89 17.52
CA SER A 160 5.93 -1.97 17.74
C SER A 160 4.66 -2.36 17.00
N ARG A 161 4.75 -3.32 16.06
CA ARG A 161 3.62 -3.85 15.27
C ARG A 161 3.39 -5.34 15.52
N GLN A 162 3.96 -5.87 16.59
CA GLN A 162 3.87 -7.28 16.92
C GLN A 162 2.46 -7.65 17.40
N LYS A 163 1.90 -8.75 16.87
CA LYS A 163 0.68 -9.36 17.42
C LYS A 163 0.97 -9.98 18.81
N PRO A 164 0.12 -9.75 19.83
CA PRO A 164 0.23 -10.43 21.13
C PRO A 164 0.27 -11.95 20.99
N GLU A 165 1.03 -12.65 21.83
CA GLU A 165 1.28 -14.10 21.68
C GLU A 165 -0.01 -14.92 21.88
N GLU A 166 -0.82 -14.50 22.84
CA GLU A 166 -2.11 -15.08 23.21
C GLU A 166 -3.17 -14.97 22.10
N GLU A 167 -3.01 -14.03 21.16
CA GLU A 167 -3.91 -13.82 20.02
C GLU A 167 -3.44 -14.55 18.75
N LYS A 168 -2.25 -15.17 18.77
CA LYS A 168 -1.71 -15.86 17.60
C LYS A 168 -2.41 -17.20 17.37
N THR A 169 -2.78 -17.48 16.12
CA THR A 169 -3.17 -18.83 15.68
C THR A 169 -1.98 -19.78 15.68
N VAL A 170 -2.24 -21.09 15.51
CA VAL A 170 -1.19 -22.11 15.39
C VAL A 170 -0.21 -21.83 14.23
N VAL A 171 -0.71 -21.25 13.12
CA VAL A 171 0.10 -20.85 11.97
C VAL A 171 0.95 -19.62 12.31
N GLU A 172 0.33 -18.61 12.91
CA GLU A 172 0.97 -17.34 13.27
C GLU A 172 2.10 -17.49 14.31
N ARG A 173 1.96 -18.43 15.26
CA ARG A 173 3.02 -18.77 16.22
C ARG A 173 4.31 -19.22 15.53
N ARG A 174 4.21 -19.84 14.35
CA ARG A 174 5.36 -20.38 13.60
C ARG A 174 5.91 -19.44 12.52
N ALA A 175 5.17 -18.39 12.17
CA ALA A 175 5.49 -17.46 11.08
C ALA A 175 6.95 -16.95 11.07
N HIS A 176 7.48 -16.72 12.27
CA HIS A 176 8.80 -16.16 12.52
C HIS A 176 9.96 -17.16 12.34
N MET A 177 9.67 -18.45 12.20
CA MET A 177 10.69 -19.52 12.20
C MET A 177 11.47 -19.62 10.87
N SER A 178 10.84 -19.27 9.75
CA SER A 178 11.48 -19.29 8.43
C SER A 178 10.67 -18.48 7.41
N PRO A 179 11.26 -18.10 6.26
CA PRO A 179 10.49 -17.51 5.17
C PRO A 179 9.35 -18.41 4.67
N ALA A 180 9.55 -19.73 4.66
CA ALA A 180 8.52 -20.69 4.26
C ALA A 180 7.34 -20.70 5.26
N ALA A 181 7.61 -20.63 6.56
CA ALA A 181 6.57 -20.50 7.57
C ALA A 181 5.83 -19.15 7.48
N CYS A 182 6.55 -18.08 7.14
CA CYS A 182 5.95 -16.77 6.93
C CYS A 182 5.00 -16.74 5.72
N ALA A 183 5.32 -17.49 4.66
CA ALA A 183 4.49 -17.60 3.46
C ALA A 183 3.09 -18.19 3.73
N ASN A 184 2.97 -19.04 4.75
CA ASN A 184 1.73 -19.71 5.13
C ASN A 184 0.69 -18.76 5.77
N ILE A 185 1.09 -17.57 6.22
CA ILE A 185 0.22 -16.71 7.03
C ILE A 185 -0.99 -16.22 6.26
N CYS A 186 -0.76 -15.61 5.09
CA CYS A 186 -1.86 -15.08 4.31
C CYS A 186 -2.77 -16.19 3.78
N GLU A 187 -2.20 -17.35 3.41
CA GLU A 187 -2.99 -18.50 2.98
C GLU A 187 -3.91 -19.02 4.10
N SER A 188 -3.45 -19.02 5.35
CA SER A 188 -4.25 -19.46 6.51
C SER A 188 -5.37 -18.52 6.94
N GLN A 189 -5.41 -17.27 6.43
CA GLN A 189 -6.39 -16.28 6.91
C GLN A 189 -7.81 -16.76 6.64
N GLY A 190 -8.59 -16.87 7.72
CA GLY A 190 -10.00 -17.27 7.69
C GLY A 190 -10.23 -18.78 7.55
N LEU A 191 -9.18 -19.60 7.66
CA LEU A 191 -9.29 -21.06 7.67
C LEU A 191 -9.35 -21.61 9.10
N ASP A 192 -10.16 -22.65 9.28
CA ASP A 192 -10.24 -23.41 10.53
C ASP A 192 -9.13 -24.49 10.55
N VAL A 193 -7.90 -24.07 10.85
CA VAL A 193 -6.72 -24.95 10.81
C VAL A 193 -6.69 -25.87 12.05
N PRO A 194 -6.76 -27.21 11.90
CA PRO A 194 -6.70 -28.13 13.04
C PRO A 194 -5.32 -28.11 13.70
N GLU A 195 -5.26 -27.69 14.97
CA GLU A 195 -3.99 -27.46 15.67
C GLU A 195 -3.15 -28.74 15.82
N ASP A 196 -3.76 -29.86 16.22
CA ASP A 196 -3.07 -31.13 16.42
C ASP A 196 -2.46 -31.65 15.12
N GLU A 197 -3.22 -31.59 14.02
CA GLU A 197 -2.74 -32.00 12.70
C GLU A 197 -1.59 -31.09 12.25
N TYR A 198 -1.78 -29.77 12.28
CA TYR A 198 -0.79 -28.79 11.83
C TYR A 198 0.53 -28.87 12.61
N ASN A 199 0.46 -29.14 13.91
CA ASN A 199 1.62 -29.35 14.77
C ASN A 199 2.30 -30.70 14.52
N SER A 200 1.55 -31.75 14.16
CA SER A 200 2.11 -33.08 13.86
C SER A 200 2.96 -33.13 12.58
N LEU A 201 2.74 -32.22 11.63
CA LEU A 201 3.46 -32.17 10.36
C LEU A 201 4.94 -31.81 10.57
N ASN A 202 5.86 -32.51 9.91
CA ASN A 202 7.30 -32.36 10.17
C ASN A 202 8.01 -31.32 9.29
N SER A 203 7.32 -30.72 8.32
CA SER A 203 7.92 -29.75 7.39
C SER A 203 6.95 -28.64 7.00
N GLU A 204 7.49 -27.45 6.69
CA GLU A 204 6.68 -26.32 6.21
C GLU A 204 6.03 -26.61 4.84
N ARG A 205 6.62 -27.51 4.03
CA ARG A 205 6.00 -27.99 2.79
C ARG A 205 4.67 -28.69 3.06
N MET A 206 4.65 -29.64 4.01
CA MET A 206 3.44 -30.37 4.37
C MET A 206 2.40 -29.45 5.03
N ARG A 207 2.84 -28.51 5.87
CA ARG A 207 1.95 -27.49 6.44
C ARG A 207 1.29 -26.63 5.36
N GLY A 208 2.07 -26.17 4.38
CA GLY A 208 1.54 -25.45 3.23
C GLY A 208 0.60 -26.30 2.36
N GLU A 209 0.80 -27.62 2.28
CA GLU A 209 -0.11 -28.54 1.58
C GLU A 209 -1.46 -28.67 2.30
N LEU A 210 -1.45 -28.78 3.63
CA LEU A 210 -2.67 -28.76 4.45
C LEU A 210 -3.43 -27.44 4.25
N LEU A 211 -2.74 -26.30 4.36
CA LEU A 211 -3.37 -24.99 4.18
C LEU A 211 -3.95 -24.80 2.77
N ARG A 212 -3.24 -25.25 1.73
CA ARG A 212 -3.75 -25.26 0.35
C ARG A 212 -5.04 -26.07 0.23
N THR A 213 -5.08 -27.25 0.84
CA THR A 213 -6.27 -28.13 0.82
C THR A 213 -7.46 -27.44 1.49
N LEU A 214 -7.26 -26.88 2.68
CA LEU A 214 -8.30 -26.13 3.40
C LEU A 214 -8.75 -24.87 2.64
N TYR A 215 -7.83 -24.20 1.93
CA TYR A 215 -8.15 -23.07 1.07
C TYR A 215 -8.99 -23.49 -0.15
N ASP A 216 -8.67 -24.63 -0.78
CA ASP A 216 -9.41 -25.19 -1.91
C ASP A 216 -10.87 -25.50 -1.56
N GLU A 217 -11.14 -25.93 -0.32
CA GLU A 217 -12.50 -26.15 0.19
C GLU A 217 -13.33 -24.85 0.22
N ARG A 218 -12.68 -23.69 0.32
CA ARG A 218 -13.31 -22.36 0.31
C ARG A 218 -13.34 -21.72 -1.09
N GLN A 219 -12.95 -22.43 -2.15
CA GLN A 219 -12.82 -21.84 -3.49
C GLN A 219 -14.10 -21.16 -3.99
N GLN A 220 -15.28 -21.69 -3.65
CA GLN A 220 -16.58 -21.14 -4.07
C GLN A 220 -17.14 -20.05 -3.14
N ASP A 221 -16.46 -19.74 -2.04
CA ASP A 221 -16.90 -18.75 -1.06
C ASP A 221 -16.41 -17.34 -1.46
N ALA A 222 -17.26 -16.63 -2.22
CA ALA A 222 -16.97 -15.27 -2.66
C ALA A 222 -16.79 -14.28 -1.49
N ALA A 223 -17.43 -14.51 -0.34
CA ALA A 223 -17.29 -13.65 0.83
C ALA A 223 -15.93 -13.86 1.50
N PHE A 224 -15.45 -15.11 1.59
CA PHE A 224 -14.11 -15.44 2.06
C PHE A 224 -13.02 -14.75 1.23
N HIS A 225 -13.12 -14.84 -0.10
CA HIS A 225 -12.16 -14.18 -1.00
C HIS A 225 -12.28 -12.67 -0.99
N GLY A 226 -13.51 -12.14 -1.03
CA GLY A 226 -13.79 -10.71 -1.06
C GLY A 226 -13.45 -9.98 0.24
N ASN A 227 -13.52 -10.63 1.40
CA ASN A 227 -13.21 -10.00 2.69
C ASN A 227 -11.75 -10.22 3.14
N ARG A 228 -10.91 -10.78 2.28
CA ARG A 228 -9.48 -11.00 2.55
C ARG A 228 -8.76 -9.68 2.87
N THR A 229 -7.86 -9.76 3.85
CA THR A 229 -7.03 -8.66 4.36
C THR A 229 -5.57 -9.08 4.60
N CYS A 230 -5.12 -10.17 3.96
CA CYS A 230 -3.72 -10.56 3.94
C CYS A 230 -3.36 -11.00 2.52
N PHE A 231 -2.46 -10.24 1.90
CA PHE A 231 -2.08 -10.44 0.49
C PHE A 231 -0.59 -10.62 0.29
N GLN A 232 0.22 -10.08 1.20
CA GLN A 232 1.66 -10.11 1.08
C GLN A 232 2.32 -10.27 2.45
N TRP A 233 3.55 -10.74 2.42
CA TRP A 233 4.37 -10.96 3.60
C TRP A 233 5.81 -10.54 3.33
N ARG A 234 6.55 -10.27 4.40
CA ARG A 234 7.99 -10.00 4.39
C ARG A 234 8.62 -10.69 5.59
N TYR A 235 9.69 -11.43 5.34
CA TYR A 235 10.54 -12.03 6.36
C TYR A 235 11.87 -11.29 6.44
N ASN A 236 12.26 -10.91 7.66
CA ASN A 236 13.58 -10.35 7.93
C ASN A 236 13.95 -10.53 9.41
N ARG A 237 15.21 -10.92 9.71
CA ARG A 237 15.73 -11.05 11.09
C ARG A 237 14.84 -11.85 12.06
N GLY A 238 14.17 -12.89 11.56
CA GLY A 238 13.26 -13.69 12.37
C GLY A 238 11.95 -12.98 12.73
N ALA A 239 11.56 -11.95 11.97
CA ALA A 239 10.24 -11.34 12.01
C ALA A 239 9.53 -11.61 10.68
N CYS A 240 8.28 -12.09 10.75
CA CYS A 240 7.37 -12.19 9.62
C CYS A 240 6.35 -11.07 9.71
N CYS A 241 6.21 -10.22 8.70
CA CYS A 241 5.24 -9.13 8.71
C CYS A 241 4.34 -9.18 7.48
N VAL A 242 3.04 -8.94 7.67
CA VAL A 242 2.01 -8.99 6.63
C VAL A 242 1.39 -7.61 6.40
N SER A 243 0.73 -7.41 5.26
CA SER A 243 -0.04 -6.20 4.97
C SER A 243 -1.45 -6.51 4.47
N ARG A 244 -2.38 -5.61 4.83
CA ARG A 244 -3.77 -5.60 4.39
C ARG A 244 -3.97 -5.14 2.95
N THR A 245 -2.90 -4.66 2.34
CA THR A 245 -2.82 -4.24 0.94
C THR A 245 -1.64 -4.94 0.30
N PHE A 246 -1.63 -5.01 -1.02
CA PHE A 246 -0.49 -5.52 -1.78
C PHE A 246 0.16 -4.41 -2.59
N LYS A 247 1.48 -4.45 -2.62
CA LYS A 247 2.37 -3.52 -3.32
C LYS A 247 3.42 -4.35 -4.03
N LEU A 248 3.92 -3.89 -5.17
CA LEU A 248 5.06 -4.54 -5.79
C LEU A 248 6.36 -4.24 -5.03
N GLY A 249 6.51 -3.04 -4.48
CA GLY A 249 7.73 -2.60 -3.79
C GLY A 249 8.92 -2.39 -4.72
N GLY A 250 10.11 -2.72 -4.23
CA GLY A 250 11.37 -2.56 -4.98
C GLY A 250 12.52 -3.39 -4.41
N PRO A 251 13.64 -3.48 -5.14
CA PRO A 251 14.85 -4.15 -4.65
C PRO A 251 15.43 -3.40 -3.45
N LYS A 252 16.06 -4.13 -2.53
CA LYS A 252 16.86 -3.52 -1.46
C LYS A 252 18.11 -2.86 -2.05
N ALA A 253 18.41 -1.65 -1.59
CA ALA A 253 19.60 -0.91 -2.02
C ALA A 253 20.91 -1.59 -1.58
N GLU A 254 20.89 -2.25 -0.41
CA GLU A 254 21.98 -3.09 0.09
C GLU A 254 21.43 -4.49 0.34
N PRO A 255 22.08 -5.55 -0.19
CA PRO A 255 21.70 -6.93 0.08
C PRO A 255 21.67 -7.18 1.58
N GLN A 256 20.58 -7.78 2.06
CA GLN A 256 20.47 -8.23 3.44
C GLN A 256 20.07 -9.70 3.34
N GLU A 257 21.01 -10.62 3.63
CA GLU A 257 20.85 -12.06 3.41
C GLU A 257 19.53 -12.64 3.93
N SER A 258 18.91 -12.04 4.94
CA SER A 258 17.63 -12.49 5.51
C SER A 258 16.38 -11.83 4.95
N TRP A 259 16.46 -10.87 4.03
CA TRP A 259 15.32 -10.09 3.58
C TRP A 259 14.62 -10.77 2.39
N MET A 260 13.41 -11.26 2.64
CA MET A 260 12.59 -11.91 1.62
C MET A 260 11.18 -11.33 1.67
N SER A 261 10.62 -11.04 0.51
CA SER A 261 9.22 -10.66 0.36
C SER A 261 8.46 -11.72 -0.41
N GLY A 262 7.17 -11.84 -0.17
CA GLY A 262 6.31 -12.72 -0.93
C GLY A 262 4.88 -12.21 -1.01
N TRP A 263 4.14 -12.80 -1.94
CA TRP A 263 2.76 -12.47 -2.23
C TRP A 263 1.95 -13.75 -2.25
N PHE A 264 0.78 -13.72 -1.63
CA PHE A 264 -0.19 -14.79 -1.80
C PHE A 264 -0.92 -14.58 -3.12
N VAL A 265 -0.23 -14.88 -4.22
CA VAL A 265 -0.64 -14.55 -5.60
C VAL A 265 -2.05 -15.06 -5.88
N ARG A 266 -2.33 -16.33 -5.56
CA ARG A 266 -3.66 -16.91 -5.71
C ARG A 266 -4.74 -16.13 -4.95
N GLY A 267 -4.49 -15.76 -3.69
CA GLY A 267 -5.45 -14.95 -2.92
C GLY A 267 -5.62 -13.53 -3.44
N ILE A 268 -4.61 -12.95 -4.09
CA ILE A 268 -4.74 -11.69 -4.82
C ILE A 268 -5.64 -11.90 -6.04
N GLU A 269 -5.39 -12.92 -6.85
CA GLU A 269 -6.20 -13.26 -8.04
C GLU A 269 -7.66 -13.52 -7.68
N ASP A 270 -7.92 -14.34 -6.66
CA ASP A 270 -9.27 -14.64 -6.17
C ASP A 270 -9.97 -13.37 -5.68
N TRP A 271 -9.26 -12.51 -4.91
CA TRP A 271 -9.80 -11.22 -4.46
C TRP A 271 -10.10 -10.28 -5.63
N VAL A 272 -9.19 -10.18 -6.61
CA VAL A 272 -9.39 -9.37 -7.83
C VAL A 272 -10.60 -9.88 -8.61
N ALA A 273 -10.77 -11.19 -8.74
CA ALA A 273 -11.92 -11.80 -9.38
C ALA A 273 -13.24 -11.41 -8.68
N THR A 274 -13.25 -11.32 -7.34
CA THR A 274 -14.44 -10.86 -6.60
C THR A 274 -14.79 -9.40 -6.84
N ARG A 275 -13.83 -8.55 -7.23
CA ARG A 275 -14.09 -7.14 -7.59
C ARG A 275 -14.80 -7.01 -8.92
N GLY A 276 -14.56 -7.94 -9.85
CA GLY A 276 -15.12 -7.92 -11.18
C GLY A 276 -14.80 -6.65 -11.96
N GLN A 277 -15.66 -6.32 -12.94
CA GLN A 277 -15.54 -5.07 -13.69
C GLN A 277 -16.13 -3.91 -12.89
N CYS A 278 -15.42 -2.78 -12.88
CA CYS A 278 -15.94 -1.54 -12.32
C CYS A 278 -17.13 -1.07 -13.18
N LYS A 279 -18.27 -0.78 -12.54
CA LYS A 279 -19.47 -0.27 -13.22
C LYS A 279 -19.32 1.18 -13.73
N GLY A 280 -18.25 1.84 -13.31
CA GLY A 280 -17.89 3.22 -13.63
C GLY A 280 -16.77 3.68 -12.70
N ALA A 281 -16.31 4.92 -12.88
CA ALA A 281 -15.35 5.53 -11.96
C ALA A 281 -16.04 5.94 -10.65
N GLU A 282 -15.53 5.45 -9.52
CA GLU A 282 -16.01 5.78 -8.18
C GLU A 282 -15.35 7.08 -7.69
N TRP A 283 -15.84 8.21 -8.20
CA TRP A 283 -15.30 9.52 -7.84
C TRP A 283 -15.47 9.83 -6.34
N ARG A 284 -14.39 10.26 -5.70
CA ARG A 284 -14.42 10.77 -4.33
C ARG A 284 -14.76 12.26 -4.32
N VAL A 285 -15.75 12.63 -3.53
CA VAL A 285 -16.08 14.04 -3.27
C VAL A 285 -15.00 14.64 -2.38
N PRO A 286 -14.25 15.67 -2.81
CA PRO A 286 -13.17 16.23 -1.99
C PRO A 286 -13.68 16.79 -0.65
N TRP A 287 -12.92 16.56 0.43
CA TRP A 287 -13.31 16.93 1.79
C TRP A 287 -12.24 17.74 2.50
N HIS A 288 -12.62 18.49 3.53
CA HIS A 288 -11.69 19.28 4.34
C HIS A 288 -10.90 18.38 5.30
N LEU A 289 -9.64 18.76 5.53
CA LEU A 289 -8.80 18.23 6.61
C LEU A 289 -9.16 18.87 7.95
#